data_AF-H2ZHL5-F1
#
_entry.id   AF-H2ZHL5-F1
#
_cell.length_a   1.000
_cell.length_b   1.000
_cell.length_c   1.000
_cell.angle_alpha   90.00
_cell.angle_beta   90.00
_cell.angle_gamma   90.00
#
_symmetry.space_group_name_H-M   'P 1'
#
loop_
_entity.id
_entity.type
_entity.pdbx_description
1 polymer ?
#
loop_
_entity_poly.entity_id
_entity_poly.type
_entity_poly.pdbx_seq_one_letter_code
_entity_poly.pdbx_strand_id
1 'polypeptide(L)'
;MADSQGLFLQQNAADTLLRNTSSLQVLLNMGFPKDRALKALSATGDSGVQVACDWIFAHVKDPTLDQVTPREYILYACPTGPFGSQLEEFWQQSLASCGRNGVHNSFPHITLCSFFKCKDENVSRLVRSVTNACQRMCSKGCPSKFSVEYFSTQNYVGLFLEDSAAQFLRDLAEQFAEEANKLADTKVESHINKQLHITLAYKFPTNQFEKLEVLAKKLDLNKSSAWEVRLYSKDPKFGDCETLRVLYPYSPTSETHLQLINGDCIFVGPEDVASKSSFEGWFYGTSWMTGCSGFFPANHTEKSTDTDTWTIHKNFVLTSKGSSNADGCKLTRRYSRGADEFHTSGYASSHSLLQKDIAEVPEVDEPTHQPLPDTRDYNKPAALPSNSTTT
;
A
#
# COMPACT_ATOMS: atom_id res chain seq x y z
N MET A 1 -48.65 11.75 -23.33
CA MET A 1 -48.17 10.62 -22.49
C MET A 1 -47.09 9.75 -23.17
N ALA A 2 -46.45 10.19 -24.27
CA ALA A 2 -45.40 9.41 -24.96
C ALA A 2 -43.96 9.89 -24.66
N ASP A 3 -43.75 11.12 -24.17
CA ASP A 3 -42.40 11.67 -23.95
C ASP A 3 -41.74 11.29 -22.61
N SER A 4 -42.51 10.81 -21.63
CA SER A 4 -41.94 10.41 -20.34
C SER A 4 -41.30 9.02 -20.34
N GLN A 5 -41.63 8.17 -21.32
CA GLN A 5 -41.02 6.84 -21.45
C GLN A 5 -39.65 6.87 -22.14
N GLY A 6 -39.40 7.84 -23.04
CA GLY A 6 -38.10 8.03 -23.70
C GLY A 6 -37.01 8.53 -22.74
N LEU A 7 -37.35 9.45 -21.84
CA LEU A 7 -36.43 9.98 -20.83
C LEU A 7 -36.01 8.94 -19.78
N PHE A 8 -36.92 8.06 -19.35
CA PHE A 8 -36.61 7.00 -18.39
C PHE A 8 -35.72 5.88 -18.99
N LEU A 9 -35.84 5.59 -20.28
CA LEU A 9 -34.98 4.60 -20.96
C LEU A 9 -33.56 5.15 -21.19
N GLN A 10 -33.43 6.46 -21.44
CA GLN A 10 -32.13 7.10 -21.70
C GLN A 10 -31.33 7.35 -20.41
N GLN A 11 -32.00 7.66 -19.29
CA GLN A 11 -31.37 7.72 -17.96
C GLN A 11 -30.89 6.35 -17.47
N ASN A 12 -31.67 5.28 -17.69
CA ASN A 12 -31.24 3.92 -17.33
C ASN A 12 -30.06 3.41 -18.19
N ALA A 13 -29.95 3.83 -19.45
CA ALA A 13 -28.80 3.49 -20.30
C ALA A 13 -27.51 4.19 -19.85
N ALA A 14 -27.58 5.48 -19.46
CA ALA A 14 -26.44 6.22 -18.91
C ALA A 14 -25.98 5.69 -17.54
N ASP A 15 -26.91 5.34 -16.65
CA ASP A 15 -26.63 4.72 -15.35
C ASP A 15 -26.10 3.28 -15.45
N THR A 16 -26.40 2.58 -16.54
CA THR A 16 -25.88 1.25 -16.85
C THR A 16 -24.50 1.32 -17.53
N LEU A 17 -24.23 2.35 -18.33
CA LEU A 17 -22.91 2.62 -18.93
C LEU A 17 -21.87 3.08 -17.88
N LEU A 18 -22.28 3.91 -16.92
CA LEU A 18 -21.44 4.31 -15.79
C LEU A 18 -21.06 3.11 -14.90
N ARG A 19 -21.89 2.06 -14.85
CA ARG A 19 -21.63 0.84 -14.06
C ARG A 19 -20.60 -0.12 -14.64
N ASN A 20 -20.21 0.04 -15.91
CA ASN A 20 -19.32 -0.90 -16.60
C ASN A 20 -18.01 -0.25 -17.10
N THR A 21 -17.71 0.95 -16.65
CA THR A 21 -16.49 1.66 -17.01
C THR A 21 -15.36 1.22 -16.07
N SER A 22 -14.25 0.71 -16.60
CA SER A 22 -13.09 0.33 -15.79
C SER A 22 -12.49 1.53 -15.07
N SER A 23 -11.86 1.33 -13.91
CA SER A 23 -11.19 2.40 -13.16
C SER A 23 -10.22 3.21 -14.04
N LEU A 24 -9.49 2.50 -14.92
CA LEU A 24 -8.61 3.11 -15.91
C LEU A 24 -9.34 4.07 -16.84
N GLN A 25 -10.48 3.66 -17.39
CA GLN A 25 -11.22 4.50 -18.33
C GLN A 25 -11.77 5.76 -17.64
N VAL A 26 -12.17 5.67 -16.38
CA VAL A 26 -12.57 6.85 -15.60
C VAL A 26 -11.38 7.81 -15.43
N LEU A 27 -10.20 7.31 -15.05
CA LEU A 27 -8.99 8.14 -14.91
C LEU A 27 -8.57 8.81 -16.23
N LEU A 28 -8.67 8.08 -17.35
CA LEU A 28 -8.41 8.64 -18.68
C LEU A 28 -9.40 9.75 -19.04
N ASN A 29 -10.68 9.56 -18.73
CA ASN A 29 -11.72 10.57 -18.96
C ASN A 29 -11.52 11.81 -18.07
N MET A 30 -10.89 11.67 -16.90
CA MET A 30 -10.47 12.78 -16.04
C MET A 30 -9.23 13.52 -16.58
N GLY A 31 -8.60 13.02 -17.65
CA GLY A 31 -7.45 13.65 -18.31
C GLY A 31 -6.09 13.19 -17.79
N PHE A 32 -6.03 12.17 -16.92
CA PHE A 32 -4.73 11.62 -16.50
C PHE A 32 -4.05 10.87 -17.65
N PRO A 33 -2.72 11.05 -17.85
CA PRO A 33 -1.97 10.24 -18.81
C PRO A 33 -2.11 8.74 -18.52
N LYS A 34 -2.21 7.93 -19.58
CA LYS A 34 -2.46 6.49 -19.46
C LYS A 34 -1.45 5.78 -18.56
N ASP A 35 -0.17 6.06 -18.72
CA ASP A 35 0.89 5.39 -17.95
C ASP A 35 0.82 5.76 -16.47
N ARG A 36 0.50 7.02 -16.16
CA ARG A 36 0.31 7.51 -14.79
C ARG A 36 -0.93 6.89 -14.14
N ALA A 37 -2.03 6.79 -14.87
CA ALA A 37 -3.24 6.13 -14.41
C ALA A 37 -3.01 4.64 -14.13
N LEU A 38 -2.35 3.93 -15.05
CA LEU A 38 -1.99 2.53 -14.88
C LEU A 38 -1.07 2.31 -13.67
N LYS A 39 -0.03 3.13 -13.52
CA LYS A 39 0.89 3.07 -12.37
C LYS A 39 0.17 3.28 -11.04
N ALA A 40 -0.76 4.25 -10.98
CA ALA A 40 -1.56 4.52 -9.80
C ALA A 40 -2.50 3.36 -9.44
N LEU A 41 -3.14 2.75 -10.43
CA LEU A 41 -3.97 1.55 -10.23
C LEU A 41 -3.12 0.38 -9.73
N SER A 42 -1.95 0.15 -10.32
CA SER A 42 -1.00 -0.86 -9.82
C SER A 42 -0.51 -0.57 -8.40
N ALA A 43 -0.32 0.70 -8.06
CA ALA A 43 0.14 1.12 -6.73
C ALA A 43 -0.90 0.95 -5.64
N THR A 44 -2.18 1.04 -6.00
CA THR A 44 -3.33 1.02 -5.08
C THR A 44 -4.16 -0.27 -5.18
N GLY A 45 -3.69 -1.26 -5.97
CA GLY A 45 -4.34 -2.56 -6.11
C GLY A 45 -5.69 -2.49 -6.83
N ASP A 46 -5.93 -1.43 -7.62
CA ASP A 46 -7.22 -1.11 -8.24
C ASP A 46 -8.38 -1.07 -7.21
N SER A 47 -8.09 -0.56 -6.00
CA SER A 47 -9.08 -0.44 -4.91
C SER A 47 -10.15 0.64 -5.13
N GLY A 48 -10.06 1.39 -6.23
CA GLY A 48 -11.03 2.38 -6.66
C GLY A 48 -10.39 3.62 -7.30
N VAL A 49 -11.15 4.28 -8.17
CA VAL A 49 -10.71 5.47 -8.91
C VAL A 49 -10.24 6.58 -7.97
N GLN A 50 -10.98 6.85 -6.88
CA GLN A 50 -10.66 7.92 -5.93
C GLN A 50 -9.30 7.68 -5.26
N VAL A 51 -9.01 6.46 -4.82
CA VAL A 51 -7.74 6.09 -4.18
C VAL A 51 -6.57 6.27 -5.17
N ALA A 52 -6.77 5.87 -6.42
CA ALA A 52 -5.77 6.07 -7.47
C ALA A 52 -5.54 7.56 -7.79
N CYS A 53 -6.60 8.38 -7.84
CA CYS A 53 -6.48 9.84 -7.99
C CYS A 53 -5.69 10.46 -6.85
N ASP A 54 -6.04 10.13 -5.60
CA ASP A 54 -5.36 10.65 -4.42
C ASP A 54 -3.88 10.23 -4.41
N TRP A 55 -3.57 9.01 -4.84
CA TRP A 55 -2.19 8.54 -5.02
C TRP A 55 -1.43 9.39 -6.04
N ILE A 56 -2.03 9.67 -7.21
CA ILE A 56 -1.43 10.52 -8.26
C ILE A 56 -1.11 11.91 -7.71
N PHE A 57 -2.05 12.53 -7.00
CA PHE A 57 -1.85 13.87 -6.45
C PHE A 57 -0.79 13.89 -5.36
N ALA A 58 -0.76 12.87 -4.49
CA ALA A 58 0.28 12.75 -3.47
C ALA A 58 1.69 12.59 -4.08
N HIS A 59 1.78 11.93 -5.24
CA HIS A 59 3.04 11.68 -5.95
C HIS A 59 3.38 12.72 -7.01
N VAL A 60 2.65 13.84 -7.12
CA VAL A 60 2.89 14.84 -8.18
C VAL A 60 4.31 15.43 -8.16
N LYS A 61 4.97 15.39 -6.99
CA LYS A 61 6.36 15.85 -6.79
C LYS A 61 7.38 14.71 -6.81
N ASP A 62 6.96 13.45 -7.01
CA ASP A 62 7.86 12.31 -7.16
C ASP A 62 8.62 12.44 -8.49
N PRO A 63 9.97 12.57 -8.48
CA PRO A 63 10.77 12.70 -9.70
C PRO A 63 10.70 11.46 -10.60
N THR A 64 10.22 10.35 -10.07
CA THR A 64 10.06 9.07 -10.77
C THR A 64 8.62 8.77 -11.16
N LEU A 65 7.66 9.69 -10.93
CA LEU A 65 6.24 9.46 -11.21
C LEU A 65 6.00 8.97 -12.64
N ASP A 66 6.60 9.64 -13.63
CA ASP A 66 6.41 9.33 -15.04
C ASP A 66 7.39 8.26 -15.58
N GLN A 67 8.24 7.68 -14.72
CA GLN A 67 9.11 6.59 -15.12
C GLN A 67 8.33 5.27 -15.20
N VAL A 68 8.50 4.58 -16.33
CA VAL A 68 7.89 3.27 -16.60
C VAL A 68 8.76 2.17 -16.00
N THR A 69 8.55 1.90 -14.71
CA THR A 69 9.23 0.81 -13.99
C THR A 69 8.19 -0.18 -13.48
N PRO A 70 8.12 -1.39 -14.05
CA PRO A 70 7.21 -2.43 -13.60
C PRO A 70 7.40 -2.78 -12.11
N ARG A 71 6.30 -2.87 -11.36
CA ARG A 71 6.33 -3.34 -9.96
C ARG A 71 6.76 -4.81 -9.89
N GLU A 72 7.26 -5.20 -8.72
CA GLU A 72 7.57 -6.59 -8.40
C GLU A 72 6.42 -7.23 -7.65
N TYR A 73 6.04 -8.44 -8.07
CA TYR A 73 4.89 -9.18 -7.57
C TYR A 73 5.34 -10.48 -6.93
N ILE A 74 4.55 -10.95 -5.97
CA ILE A 74 4.75 -12.23 -5.31
C ILE A 74 3.41 -12.83 -4.87
N LEU A 75 3.33 -14.16 -4.90
CA LEU A 75 2.16 -14.92 -4.49
C LEU A 75 2.44 -15.68 -3.20
N TYR A 76 1.57 -15.51 -2.22
CA TYR A 76 1.65 -16.16 -0.91
C TYR A 76 0.40 -16.96 -0.59
N ALA A 77 0.56 -18.08 0.13
CA ALA A 77 -0.52 -18.71 0.86
C ALA A 77 -0.44 -18.30 2.33
N CYS A 78 -1.52 -17.73 2.86
CA CYS A 78 -1.58 -17.15 4.19
C CYS A 78 -2.57 -17.94 5.05
N PRO A 79 -2.14 -18.51 6.19
CA PRO A 79 -3.06 -19.13 7.13
C PRO A 79 -3.91 -18.06 7.82
N THR A 80 -5.22 -18.29 7.89
CA THR A 80 -6.20 -17.44 8.58
C THR A 80 -7.04 -18.26 9.56
N GLY A 81 -7.90 -17.60 10.34
CA GLY A 81 -8.68 -18.24 11.39
C GLY A 81 -7.85 -18.55 12.65
N PRO A 82 -8.27 -19.51 13.49
CA PRO A 82 -7.65 -19.76 14.80
C PRO A 82 -6.15 -20.08 14.76
N PHE A 83 -5.70 -20.85 13.77
CA PHE A 83 -4.27 -21.11 13.57
C PHE A 83 -3.52 -19.86 13.13
N GLY A 84 -4.04 -19.09 12.16
CA GLY A 84 -3.44 -17.83 11.71
C GLY A 84 -3.29 -16.81 12.84
N SER A 85 -4.31 -16.65 13.68
CA SER A 85 -4.24 -15.79 14.88
C SER A 85 -3.17 -16.24 15.87
N GLN A 86 -2.95 -17.56 16.02
CA GLN A 86 -1.91 -18.08 16.90
C GLN A 86 -0.50 -17.78 16.36
N LEU A 87 -0.30 -17.87 15.04
CA LEU A 87 0.98 -17.52 14.42
C LEU A 87 1.28 -16.02 14.56
N GLU A 88 0.26 -15.17 14.46
CA GLU A 88 0.38 -13.74 14.70
C GLU A 88 0.71 -13.43 16.16
N GLU A 89 0.07 -14.13 17.11
CA GLU A 89 0.41 -14.00 18.53
C GLU A 89 1.86 -14.42 18.80
N PHE A 90 2.32 -15.53 18.19
CA PHE A 90 3.72 -15.93 18.26
C PHE A 90 4.65 -14.84 17.70
N TRP A 91 4.31 -14.25 16.55
CA TRP A 91 5.09 -13.17 15.93
C TRP A 91 5.22 -11.96 16.85
N GLN A 92 4.14 -11.55 17.52
CA GLN A 92 4.14 -10.44 18.46
C GLN A 92 4.94 -10.77 19.73
N GLN A 93 4.77 -11.98 20.26
CA GLN A 93 5.50 -12.44 21.43
C GLN A 93 7.01 -12.55 21.15
N SER A 94 7.40 -13.09 20.00
CA SER A 94 8.82 -13.19 19.61
C SER A 94 9.45 -11.82 19.47
N LEU A 95 8.72 -10.85 18.89
CA LEU A 95 9.18 -9.47 18.79
C LEU A 95 9.40 -8.86 20.18
N ALA A 96 8.43 -9.01 21.08
CA ALA A 96 8.49 -8.45 22.43
C ALA A 96 9.58 -9.10 23.30
N SER A 97 9.80 -10.41 23.18
CA SER A 97 10.73 -11.14 24.05
C SER A 97 12.17 -11.20 23.53
N CYS A 98 12.36 -11.16 22.21
CA CYS A 98 13.65 -11.38 21.55
C CYS A 98 14.10 -10.18 20.70
N GLY A 99 13.23 -9.19 20.48
CA GLY A 99 13.47 -8.13 19.52
C GLY A 99 13.29 -8.58 18.07
N ARG A 100 13.62 -7.70 17.13
CA ARG A 100 13.44 -7.96 15.69
C ARG A 100 14.47 -8.98 15.19
N ASN A 101 13.97 -10.12 14.73
CA ASN A 101 14.65 -11.03 13.79
C ASN A 101 14.07 -10.89 12.37
N GLY A 102 14.61 -11.63 11.40
CA GLY A 102 14.24 -11.53 9.98
C GLY A 102 12.76 -11.76 9.68
N VAL A 103 12.03 -12.55 10.49
CA VAL A 103 10.60 -12.84 10.24
C VAL A 103 9.75 -11.58 10.34
N HIS A 104 10.16 -10.62 11.18
CA HIS A 104 9.35 -9.44 11.50
C HIS A 104 9.26 -8.43 10.35
N ASN A 105 9.94 -8.68 9.24
CA ASN A 105 9.76 -7.92 8.01
C ASN A 105 8.56 -8.41 7.17
N SER A 106 7.90 -9.48 7.61
CA SER A 106 6.71 -10.05 6.97
C SER A 106 5.73 -10.62 7.97
N PHE A 107 4.50 -10.87 7.54
CA PHE A 107 3.50 -11.66 8.28
C PHE A 107 3.70 -13.17 8.06
N PRO A 108 3.11 -14.07 8.87
CA PRO A 108 3.19 -15.52 8.64
C PRO A 108 2.59 -15.94 7.29
N HIS A 109 3.40 -16.57 6.43
CA HIS A 109 3.00 -16.96 5.06
C HIS A 109 3.82 -18.16 4.55
N ILE A 110 3.34 -18.76 3.45
CA ILE A 110 4.07 -19.69 2.59
C ILE A 110 4.34 -19.00 1.25
N THR A 111 5.60 -18.98 0.82
CA THR A 111 6.01 -18.43 -0.48
C THR A 111 5.73 -19.41 -1.61
N LEU A 112 4.88 -19.03 -2.57
CA LEU A 112 4.47 -19.90 -3.68
C LEU A 112 5.31 -19.71 -4.95
N CYS A 113 5.86 -18.51 -5.17
CA CYS A 113 6.72 -18.21 -6.31
C CYS A 113 7.83 -17.21 -5.93
N SER A 114 8.87 -17.14 -6.76
CA SER A 114 9.86 -16.04 -6.69
C SER A 114 9.19 -14.70 -7.00
N PHE A 115 9.82 -13.60 -6.59
CA PHE A 115 9.46 -12.28 -7.10
C PHE A 115 9.58 -12.23 -8.63
N PHE A 116 8.61 -11.59 -9.29
CA PHE A 116 8.61 -11.40 -10.73
C PHE A 116 8.08 -10.01 -11.08
N LYS A 117 8.42 -9.49 -12.26
CA LYS A 117 7.95 -8.19 -12.73
C LYS A 117 6.76 -8.33 -13.69
N CYS A 118 5.81 -7.41 -13.59
CA CYS A 118 4.67 -7.32 -14.51
C CYS A 118 4.42 -5.87 -14.91
N LYS A 119 4.23 -5.63 -16.21
CA LYS A 119 3.86 -4.30 -16.73
C LYS A 119 2.50 -3.88 -16.18
N ASP A 120 2.33 -2.59 -15.91
CA ASP A 120 1.11 -2.05 -15.29
C ASP A 120 -0.15 -2.32 -16.13
N GLU A 121 -0.04 -2.28 -17.47
CA GLU A 121 -1.14 -2.62 -18.38
C GLU A 121 -1.62 -4.07 -18.31
N ASN A 122 -0.80 -4.97 -17.76
CA ASN A 122 -1.07 -6.41 -17.68
C ASN A 122 -1.54 -6.85 -16.28
N VAL A 123 -1.57 -5.95 -15.29
CA VAL A 123 -1.90 -6.28 -13.89
C VAL A 123 -3.31 -6.85 -13.76
N SER A 124 -4.28 -6.31 -14.51
CA SER A 124 -5.65 -6.86 -14.53
C SER A 124 -5.68 -8.32 -15.01
N ARG A 125 -4.83 -8.68 -15.99
CA ARG A 125 -4.69 -10.05 -16.50
C ARG A 125 -3.98 -10.95 -15.49
N LEU A 126 -2.99 -10.43 -14.77
CA LEU A 126 -2.30 -11.11 -13.67
C LEU A 126 -3.24 -11.41 -12.49
N VAL A 127 -4.06 -10.44 -12.07
CA VAL A 127 -5.06 -10.65 -11.00
C VAL A 127 -6.09 -11.71 -11.42
N ARG A 128 -6.46 -11.73 -12.70
CA ARG A 128 -7.35 -12.75 -13.26
C ARG A 128 -6.72 -14.14 -13.26
N SER A 129 -5.43 -14.28 -13.57
CA SER A 129 -4.76 -15.59 -13.55
C SER A 129 -4.72 -16.20 -12.15
N VAL A 130 -4.52 -15.39 -11.10
CA VAL A 130 -4.65 -15.86 -9.70
C VAL A 130 -6.05 -16.42 -9.44
N THR A 131 -7.09 -15.68 -9.83
CA THR A 131 -8.49 -16.08 -9.60
C THR A 131 -8.82 -17.38 -10.32
N ASN A 132 -8.46 -17.50 -11.59
CA ASN A 132 -8.68 -18.67 -12.40
C ASN A 132 -7.94 -19.90 -11.85
N ALA A 133 -6.65 -19.76 -11.52
CA ALA A 133 -5.83 -20.84 -10.98
C ALA A 133 -6.42 -21.36 -9.66
N CYS A 134 -6.78 -20.46 -8.74
CA CYS A 134 -7.40 -20.86 -7.47
C CYS A 134 -8.75 -21.54 -7.67
N GLN A 135 -9.63 -21.00 -8.53
CA GLN A 135 -10.93 -21.61 -8.85
C GLN A 135 -10.77 -23.01 -9.45
N ARG A 136 -9.84 -23.17 -10.41
CA ARG A 136 -9.55 -24.47 -11.02
C ARG A 136 -9.04 -25.46 -9.98
N MET A 137 -8.12 -25.06 -9.11
CA MET A 137 -7.59 -25.94 -8.07
C MET A 137 -8.63 -26.32 -7.02
N CYS A 138 -9.42 -25.37 -6.53
CA CYS A 138 -10.56 -25.66 -5.64
C CYS A 138 -11.57 -26.61 -6.31
N SER A 139 -11.79 -26.49 -7.62
CA SER A 139 -12.67 -27.39 -8.38
C SER A 139 -12.13 -28.83 -8.49
N LYS A 140 -10.81 -29.01 -8.47
CA LYS A 140 -10.14 -30.33 -8.44
C LYS A 140 -10.19 -30.98 -7.05
N GLY A 141 -10.26 -30.16 -5.99
CA GLY A 141 -10.42 -30.60 -4.61
C GLY A 141 -9.39 -29.96 -3.70
N CYS A 142 -9.81 -28.95 -2.93
CA CYS A 142 -8.95 -28.35 -1.91
C CYS A 142 -8.88 -29.27 -0.67
N PRO A 143 -7.67 -29.51 -0.11
CA PRO A 143 -7.50 -30.21 1.16
C PRO A 143 -8.40 -29.62 2.26
N SER A 144 -8.99 -30.49 3.08
CA SER A 144 -9.79 -30.08 4.25
C SER A 144 -8.94 -29.62 5.43
N LYS A 145 -7.66 -30.02 5.46
CA LYS A 145 -6.65 -29.63 6.45
C LYS A 145 -5.32 -29.40 5.76
N PHE A 146 -4.62 -28.35 6.17
CA PHE A 146 -3.23 -28.07 5.80
C PHE A 146 -2.37 -28.34 7.03
N SER A 147 -1.97 -29.60 7.20
CA SER A 147 -1.13 -30.03 8.33
C SER A 147 0.30 -29.53 8.14
N VAL A 148 0.92 -29.11 9.24
CA VAL A 148 2.30 -28.63 9.26
C VAL A 148 3.11 -29.34 10.33
N GLU A 149 4.40 -29.52 10.08
CA GLU A 149 5.37 -30.13 10.98
C GLU A 149 6.38 -29.10 11.46
N TYR A 150 6.69 -29.13 12.76
CA TYR A 150 7.69 -28.25 13.35
C TYR A 150 9.12 -28.68 12.98
N PHE A 151 9.95 -27.71 12.60
CA PHE A 151 11.37 -27.93 12.38
C PHE A 151 12.19 -26.73 12.87
N SER A 152 13.35 -27.01 13.46
CA SER A 152 14.27 -25.97 13.91
C SER A 152 15.73 -26.38 13.84
N THR A 153 16.59 -25.39 13.61
CA THR A 153 18.04 -25.43 13.76
C THR A 153 18.49 -24.20 14.55
N GLN A 154 19.76 -24.11 14.94
CA GLN A 154 20.26 -23.00 15.77
C GLN A 154 19.99 -21.59 15.23
N ASN A 155 19.77 -21.43 13.92
CA ASN A 155 19.55 -20.14 13.25
C ASN A 155 18.22 -20.04 12.50
N TYR A 156 17.34 -21.04 12.64
CA TYR A 156 16.09 -21.11 11.90
C TYR A 156 15.01 -21.88 12.67
N VAL A 157 13.80 -21.35 12.69
CA VAL A 157 12.60 -22.00 13.23
C VAL A 157 11.49 -21.86 12.20
N GLY A 158 10.81 -22.95 11.86
CA GLY A 158 9.74 -22.93 10.87
C GLY A 158 8.79 -24.11 10.95
N LEU A 159 7.70 -24.02 10.19
CA LEU A 159 6.69 -25.06 10.05
C LEU A 159 6.64 -25.51 8.59
N PHE A 160 6.82 -26.80 8.33
CA PHE A 160 6.85 -27.36 6.99
C PHE A 160 5.51 -28.00 6.66
N LEU A 161 5.01 -27.79 5.45
CA LEU A 161 3.72 -28.30 5.03
C LEU A 161 3.84 -29.78 4.63
N GLU A 162 2.93 -30.63 5.11
CA GLU A 162 2.89 -32.07 4.77
C GLU A 162 2.60 -32.30 3.27
N ASP A 163 3.02 -33.46 2.76
CA ASP A 163 3.09 -33.77 1.32
C ASP A 163 1.79 -33.52 0.53
N SER A 164 0.63 -33.89 1.08
CA SER A 164 -0.64 -33.77 0.35
C SER A 164 -1.06 -32.30 0.14
N ALA A 165 -1.00 -31.49 1.19
CA ALA A 165 -1.30 -30.07 1.13
C ALA A 165 -0.21 -29.30 0.39
N ALA A 166 1.05 -29.71 0.55
CA ALA A 166 2.18 -29.13 -0.17
C ALA A 166 2.08 -29.38 -1.67
N GLN A 167 1.67 -30.57 -2.10
CA GLN A 167 1.45 -30.86 -3.51
C GLN A 167 0.33 -30.00 -4.09
N PHE A 168 -0.79 -29.84 -3.38
CA PHE A 168 -1.88 -28.97 -3.81
C PHE A 168 -1.42 -27.52 -4.05
N LEU A 169 -0.62 -26.95 -3.14
CA LEU A 169 -0.09 -25.58 -3.30
C LEU A 169 0.96 -25.47 -4.40
N ARG A 170 1.78 -26.51 -4.62
CA ARG A 170 2.71 -26.55 -5.76
C ARG A 170 1.98 -26.55 -7.09
N ASP A 171 0.97 -27.42 -7.23
CA ASP A 171 0.13 -27.49 -8.43
C ASP A 171 -0.61 -26.16 -8.66
N LEU A 172 -1.07 -25.50 -7.58
CA LEU A 172 -1.68 -24.18 -7.67
C LEU A 172 -0.70 -23.12 -8.16
N ALA A 173 0.52 -23.10 -7.61
CA ALA A 173 1.57 -22.17 -8.01
C ALA A 173 1.99 -22.38 -9.47
N GLU A 174 2.07 -23.63 -9.93
CA GLU A 174 2.36 -23.99 -11.32
C GLU A 174 1.24 -23.53 -12.26
N GLN A 175 -0.02 -23.83 -11.93
CA GLN A 175 -1.16 -23.35 -12.72
C GLN A 175 -1.22 -21.82 -12.80
N PHE A 176 -0.93 -21.13 -11.69
CA PHE A 176 -0.82 -19.67 -11.69
C PHE A 176 0.32 -19.19 -12.60
N ALA A 177 1.51 -19.80 -12.51
CA ALA A 177 2.66 -19.41 -13.32
C ALA A 177 2.38 -19.60 -14.82
N GLU A 178 1.80 -20.74 -15.22
CA GLU A 178 1.39 -21.00 -16.60
C GLU A 178 0.41 -19.95 -17.12
N GLU A 179 -0.65 -19.66 -16.35
CA GLU A 179 -1.66 -18.69 -16.75
C GLU A 179 -1.14 -17.25 -16.75
N ALA A 180 -0.34 -16.86 -15.77
CA ALA A 180 0.28 -15.54 -15.69
C ALA A 180 1.23 -15.31 -16.88
N ASN A 181 2.12 -16.27 -17.16
CA ASN A 181 3.07 -16.17 -18.27
C ASN A 181 2.36 -16.09 -19.62
N LYS A 182 1.22 -16.79 -19.78
CA LYS A 182 0.41 -16.74 -21.00
C LYS A 182 -0.42 -15.46 -21.15
N LEU A 183 -1.06 -14.99 -20.08
CA LEU A 183 -2.05 -13.91 -20.14
C LEU A 183 -1.47 -12.52 -19.84
N ALA A 184 -0.44 -12.44 -19.01
CA ALA A 184 0.11 -11.17 -18.52
C ALA A 184 1.52 -10.85 -19.07
N ASP A 185 2.06 -11.68 -19.96
CA ASP A 185 3.42 -11.52 -20.54
C ASP A 185 4.48 -11.36 -19.43
N THR A 186 4.40 -12.22 -18.42
CA THR A 186 5.31 -12.24 -17.26
C THR A 186 6.24 -13.45 -17.30
N LYS A 187 7.23 -13.46 -16.41
CA LYS A 187 8.09 -14.62 -16.15
C LYS A 187 7.99 -15.02 -14.68
N VAL A 188 6.95 -15.78 -14.37
CA VAL A 188 6.73 -16.40 -13.06
C VAL A 188 7.42 -17.76 -13.04
N GLU A 189 8.28 -17.96 -12.05
CA GLU A 189 8.88 -19.25 -11.75
C GLU A 189 8.23 -19.84 -10.50
N SER A 190 7.57 -20.99 -10.66
CA SER A 190 6.96 -21.73 -9.55
C SER A 190 8.01 -22.53 -8.77
N HIS A 191 7.76 -22.72 -7.47
CA HIS A 191 8.64 -23.46 -6.59
C HIS A 191 8.36 -24.98 -6.60
N ILE A 192 8.44 -25.62 -7.77
CA ILE A 192 8.12 -27.05 -7.95
C ILE A 192 8.96 -27.96 -7.04
N ASN A 193 10.23 -27.64 -6.81
CA ASN A 193 11.16 -28.48 -6.04
C ASN A 193 11.46 -27.98 -4.62
N LYS A 194 10.83 -26.89 -4.15
CA LYS A 194 11.10 -26.37 -2.80
C LYS A 194 10.11 -26.95 -1.79
N GLN A 195 10.61 -27.26 -0.60
CA GLN A 195 9.75 -27.56 0.53
C GLN A 195 9.00 -26.29 0.95
N LEU A 196 7.67 -26.35 0.93
CA LEU A 196 6.80 -25.26 1.34
C LEU A 196 6.77 -25.17 2.86
N HIS A 197 7.00 -23.97 3.38
CA HIS A 197 7.13 -23.75 4.81
C HIS A 197 6.64 -22.35 5.20
N ILE A 198 6.27 -22.21 6.47
CA ILE A 198 6.09 -20.95 7.17
C ILE A 198 7.35 -20.72 7.99
N THR A 199 8.07 -19.63 7.73
CA THR A 199 9.19 -19.24 8.58
C THR A 199 8.65 -18.58 9.85
N LEU A 200 9.05 -19.09 11.01
CA LEU A 200 8.70 -18.52 12.32
C LEU A 200 9.80 -17.60 12.85
N ALA A 201 11.06 -17.95 12.64
CA ALA A 201 12.19 -17.10 13.01
C ALA A 201 13.41 -17.44 12.15
N TYR A 202 14.16 -16.43 11.74
CA TYR A 202 15.45 -16.58 11.08
C TYR A 202 16.27 -15.30 11.23
N LYS A 203 17.58 -15.33 10.93
CA LYS A 203 18.48 -14.18 11.10
C LYS A 203 18.42 -13.60 12.53
N PHE A 204 18.45 -14.46 13.54
CA PHE A 204 18.54 -14.08 14.95
C PHE A 204 19.87 -14.55 15.55
N PRO A 205 20.40 -13.88 16.59
CA PRO A 205 21.55 -14.36 17.35
C PRO A 205 21.25 -15.71 18.03
N THR A 206 22.23 -16.62 18.05
CA THR A 206 22.05 -18.00 18.56
C THR A 206 21.59 -18.08 20.03
N ASN A 207 21.90 -17.08 20.85
CA ASN A 207 21.44 -16.99 22.24
C ASN A 207 19.93 -16.74 22.39
N GLN A 208 19.22 -16.41 21.30
CA GLN A 208 17.77 -16.26 21.29
C GLN A 208 17.04 -17.58 20.95
N PHE A 209 17.77 -18.58 20.44
CA PHE A 209 17.20 -19.83 19.94
C PHE A 209 16.31 -20.54 20.97
N GLU A 210 16.80 -20.75 22.20
CA GLU A 210 16.04 -21.47 23.23
C GLU A 210 14.69 -20.82 23.53
N LYS A 211 14.64 -19.48 23.58
CA LYS A 211 13.39 -18.74 23.81
C LYS A 211 12.42 -18.91 22.64
N LEU A 212 12.92 -18.75 21.42
CA LEU A 212 12.12 -18.89 20.19
C LEU A 212 11.59 -20.31 20.02
N GLU A 213 12.41 -21.32 20.31
CA GLU A 213 12.02 -22.72 20.28
C GLU A 213 10.93 -23.02 21.30
N VAL A 214 11.07 -22.54 22.54
CA VAL A 214 10.04 -22.71 23.59
C VAL A 214 8.71 -22.05 23.17
N LEU A 215 8.75 -20.87 22.55
CA LEU A 215 7.55 -20.21 22.04
C LEU A 215 6.92 -21.00 20.89
N ALA A 216 7.73 -21.48 19.94
CA ALA A 216 7.23 -22.18 18.77
C ALA A 216 6.64 -23.55 19.13
N LYS A 217 7.23 -24.27 20.11
CA LYS A 217 6.70 -25.55 20.61
C LYS A 217 5.38 -25.41 21.38
N LYS A 218 4.97 -24.20 21.79
CA LYS A 218 3.65 -23.94 22.40
C LYS A 218 2.53 -23.82 21.37
N LEU A 219 2.86 -23.75 20.08
CA LEU A 219 1.85 -23.68 19.02
C LEU A 219 1.05 -24.98 18.97
N ASP A 220 -0.25 -24.84 18.73
CA ASP A 220 -1.15 -25.98 18.54
C ASP A 220 -1.40 -26.14 17.05
N LEU A 221 -0.64 -27.05 16.45
CA LEU A 221 -0.64 -27.31 15.00
C LEU A 221 -1.93 -28.01 14.52
N ASN A 222 -2.83 -28.39 15.43
CA ASN A 222 -4.11 -29.03 15.09
C ASN A 222 -5.29 -28.07 15.05
N LYS A 223 -5.07 -26.78 15.35
CA LYS A 223 -6.11 -25.75 15.21
C LYS A 223 -6.65 -25.69 13.78
N SER A 224 -7.93 -25.37 13.67
CA SER A 224 -8.53 -25.11 12.36
C SER A 224 -7.86 -23.90 11.71
N SER A 225 -7.65 -24.02 10.40
CA SER A 225 -7.10 -22.97 9.56
C SER A 225 -7.95 -22.83 8.30
N ALA A 226 -8.26 -21.60 7.94
CA ALA A 226 -8.59 -21.26 6.57
C ALA A 226 -7.31 -20.79 5.88
N TRP A 227 -7.30 -20.79 4.55
CA TRP A 227 -6.12 -20.41 3.78
C TRP A 227 -6.50 -19.45 2.68
N GLU A 228 -5.69 -18.42 2.53
CA GLU A 228 -5.89 -17.36 1.55
C GLU A 228 -4.69 -17.28 0.62
N VAL A 229 -4.94 -17.33 -0.68
CA VAL A 229 -3.94 -17.02 -1.69
C VAL A 229 -3.97 -15.52 -1.95
N ARG A 230 -2.85 -14.86 -1.69
CA ARG A 230 -2.73 -13.40 -1.77
C ARG A 230 -1.63 -13.00 -2.74
N LEU A 231 -1.98 -12.12 -3.69
CA LEU A 231 -1.04 -11.50 -4.62
C LEU A 231 -0.65 -10.13 -4.09
N TYR A 232 0.63 -9.94 -3.85
CA TYR A 232 1.20 -8.67 -3.39
C TYR A 232 2.09 -8.06 -4.46
N SER A 233 2.29 -6.75 -4.38
CA SER A 233 3.32 -6.04 -5.13
C SER A 233 4.07 -5.04 -4.28
N LYS A 234 5.33 -4.78 -4.65
CA LYS A 234 6.16 -3.71 -4.10
C LYS A 234 6.84 -2.92 -5.21
N ASP A 235 7.27 -1.70 -4.89
CA ASP A 235 8.11 -0.91 -5.78
C ASP A 235 9.56 -1.45 -5.74
N PRO A 236 10.13 -1.89 -6.87
CA PRO A 236 11.48 -2.45 -6.91
C PRO A 236 12.57 -1.46 -6.49
N LYS A 237 12.33 -0.13 -6.57
CA LYS A 237 13.32 0.89 -6.21
C LYS A 237 13.77 0.77 -4.75
N PHE A 238 12.88 0.31 -3.88
CA PHE A 238 13.12 0.23 -2.44
C PHE A 238 13.37 -1.20 -1.96
N GLY A 239 13.73 -2.11 -2.87
CA GLY A 239 13.89 -3.54 -2.57
C GLY A 239 14.96 -3.86 -1.51
N ASP A 240 16.01 -3.04 -1.43
CA ASP A 240 17.13 -3.17 -0.48
C ASP A 240 17.09 -2.10 0.64
N CYS A 241 16.05 -1.27 0.66
CA CYS A 241 15.89 -0.23 1.67
C CYS A 241 15.35 -0.80 2.98
N GLU A 242 15.68 -0.13 4.08
CA GLU A 242 14.99 -0.32 5.35
C GLU A 242 13.71 0.50 5.40
N THR A 243 12.63 -0.09 5.90
CA THR A 243 11.34 0.58 6.07
C THR A 243 11.22 1.12 7.49
N LEU A 244 11.08 2.45 7.63
CA LEU A 244 10.84 3.12 8.90
C LEU A 244 9.43 3.70 8.95
N ARG A 245 8.72 3.57 10.07
CA ARG A 245 7.39 4.15 10.28
C ARG A 245 7.53 5.47 11.03
N VAL A 246 6.82 6.50 10.58
CA VAL A 246 6.76 7.81 11.22
C VAL A 246 5.85 7.76 12.44
N LEU A 247 6.42 8.06 13.61
CA LEU A 247 5.71 8.18 14.89
C LEU A 247 5.27 9.61 15.16
N TYR A 248 6.10 10.59 14.77
CA TYR A 248 5.89 12.00 15.04
C TYR A 248 6.03 12.82 13.75
N PRO A 249 5.05 13.68 13.42
CA PRO A 249 5.16 14.52 12.23
C PRO A 249 6.32 15.50 12.35
N TYR A 250 6.83 15.96 11.20
CA TYR A 250 7.91 16.93 11.11
C TYR A 250 7.68 17.85 9.92
N SER A 251 7.78 19.16 10.15
CA SER A 251 7.67 20.19 9.11
C SER A 251 9.07 20.59 8.62
N PRO A 252 9.34 20.56 7.31
CA PRO A 252 10.62 20.95 6.73
C PRO A 252 11.03 22.37 7.13
N THR A 253 12.26 22.55 7.58
CA THR A 253 12.88 23.87 7.84
C THR A 253 13.77 24.34 6.69
N SER A 254 14.01 23.49 5.71
CA SER A 254 14.79 23.78 4.50
C SER A 254 14.24 22.97 3.32
N GLU A 255 14.62 23.33 2.10
CA GLU A 255 14.19 22.63 0.88
C GLU A 255 14.74 21.20 0.75
N THR A 256 15.82 20.89 1.48
CA THR A 256 16.41 19.54 1.49
C THR A 256 15.74 18.62 2.50
N HIS A 257 14.87 19.15 3.36
CA HIS A 257 14.20 18.38 4.41
C HIS A 257 12.91 17.73 3.88
N LEU A 258 12.71 16.47 4.26
CA LEU A 258 11.50 15.70 3.98
C LEU A 258 10.45 15.99 5.05
N GLN A 259 9.22 16.27 4.61
CA GLN A 259 8.07 16.35 5.51
C GLN A 259 7.72 14.96 6.03
N LEU A 260 7.54 14.82 7.35
CA LEU A 260 7.06 13.57 7.95
C LEU A 260 5.59 13.69 8.33
N ILE A 261 4.81 12.69 7.97
CA ILE A 261 3.39 12.56 8.32
C ILE A 261 3.21 11.34 9.20
N ASN A 262 2.46 11.51 10.28
CA ASN A 262 2.19 10.43 11.23
C ASN A 262 1.59 9.22 10.50
N GLY A 263 2.21 8.05 10.69
CA GLY A 263 1.80 6.80 10.07
C GLY A 263 2.41 6.50 8.69
N ASP A 264 3.07 7.48 8.04
CA ASP A 264 3.80 7.25 6.79
C ASP A 264 4.97 6.27 7.00
N CYS A 265 5.41 5.64 5.92
CA CYS A 265 6.61 4.83 5.88
C CYS A 265 7.69 5.52 5.04
N ILE A 266 8.92 5.54 5.54
CA ILE A 266 10.07 6.12 4.87
C ILE A 266 11.04 4.99 4.51
N PHE A 267 11.42 4.91 3.25
CA PHE A 267 12.47 4.01 2.77
C PHE A 267 13.84 4.68 2.93
N VAL A 268 14.75 4.03 3.64
CA VAL A 268 16.11 4.52 3.90
C VAL A 268 17.12 3.55 3.28
N GLY A 269 18.08 4.08 2.53
CA GLY A 269 19.12 3.28 1.89
C GLY A 269 20.05 2.60 2.91
N PRO A 270 20.66 1.45 2.58
CA PRO A 270 21.55 0.74 3.49
C PRO A 270 22.76 1.58 3.91
N GLU A 271 23.26 2.45 3.04
CA GLU A 271 24.33 3.42 3.35
C GLU A 271 23.94 4.41 4.45
N ASP A 272 22.71 4.93 4.42
CA ASP A 272 22.21 5.89 5.39
C ASP A 272 21.97 5.24 6.75
N VAL A 273 21.48 3.99 6.77
CA VAL A 273 21.32 3.21 8.00
C VAL A 273 22.66 2.82 8.62
N ALA A 274 23.61 2.34 7.80
CA ALA A 274 24.88 1.80 8.27
C ALA A 274 25.85 2.87 8.77
N SER A 275 25.76 4.09 8.24
CA SER A 275 26.79 5.09 8.45
C SER A 275 26.93 5.52 9.92
N LYS A 276 25.88 5.47 10.76
CA LYS A 276 25.81 6.22 12.05
C LYS A 276 26.35 7.66 11.94
N SER A 277 26.48 8.14 10.70
CA SER A 277 27.09 9.36 10.21
C SER A 277 26.08 10.10 9.34
N SER A 278 24.79 9.83 9.62
CA SER A 278 23.84 10.88 9.91
C SER A 278 24.60 12.07 10.51
N PHE A 279 24.58 13.19 9.82
CA PHE A 279 24.87 14.47 10.46
C PHE A 279 23.95 14.52 11.70
N GLU A 280 24.46 14.27 12.90
CA GLU A 280 23.76 14.46 14.18
C GLU A 280 22.30 13.90 14.27
N GLY A 281 22.06 12.65 13.86
CA GLY A 281 20.74 12.01 14.05
C GLY A 281 19.69 12.29 12.96
N TRP A 282 20.13 12.64 11.74
CA TRP A 282 19.30 12.76 10.55
C TRP A 282 19.53 11.62 9.55
N PHE A 283 18.46 11.14 8.92
CA PHE A 283 18.53 10.18 7.81
C PHE A 283 18.08 10.83 6.51
N TYR A 284 18.57 10.32 5.38
CA TYR A 284 18.00 10.60 4.07
C TYR A 284 17.08 9.44 3.68
N GLY A 285 15.89 9.75 3.19
CA GLY A 285 14.95 8.70 2.79
C GLY A 285 13.87 9.20 1.86
N THR A 286 13.01 8.27 1.44
CA THR A 286 11.90 8.54 0.51
C THR A 286 10.57 8.18 1.15
N SER A 287 9.63 9.11 1.17
CA SER A 287 8.27 8.90 1.67
C SER A 287 7.52 7.94 0.75
N TRP A 288 6.92 6.90 1.32
CA TRP A 288 6.08 5.95 0.61
C TRP A 288 4.77 6.60 0.13
N MET A 289 4.21 7.52 0.92
CA MET A 289 2.97 8.22 0.55
C MET A 289 3.13 9.25 -0.57
N THR A 290 4.31 9.84 -0.75
CA THR A 290 4.51 10.93 -1.71
C THR A 290 5.57 10.69 -2.77
N GLY A 291 6.43 9.68 -2.60
CA GLY A 291 7.60 9.46 -3.44
C GLY A 291 8.67 10.57 -3.35
N CYS A 292 8.50 11.57 -2.49
CA CYS A 292 9.47 12.63 -2.26
C CYS A 292 10.62 12.12 -1.39
N SER A 293 11.84 12.56 -1.69
CA SER A 293 13.05 12.23 -0.92
C SER A 293 13.65 13.46 -0.25
N GLY A 294 14.25 13.27 0.93
CA GLY A 294 14.91 14.35 1.66
C GLY A 294 15.43 13.91 3.03
N PHE A 295 16.05 14.84 3.75
CA PHE A 295 16.55 14.62 5.10
C PHE A 295 15.46 14.74 6.16
N PHE A 296 15.45 13.85 7.14
CA PHE A 296 14.52 13.88 8.25
C PHE A 296 15.18 13.44 9.56
N PRO A 297 14.67 13.89 10.72
CA PRO A 297 15.22 13.52 12.02
C PRO A 297 14.88 12.05 12.35
N ALA A 298 15.90 11.24 12.62
CA ALA A 298 15.78 9.79 12.81
C ALA A 298 14.87 9.40 13.99
N ASN A 299 14.90 10.19 15.07
CA ASN A 299 14.13 9.98 16.30
C ASN A 299 12.60 10.19 16.12
N HIS A 300 12.14 10.61 14.94
CA HIS A 300 10.72 10.67 14.59
C HIS A 300 10.18 9.35 14.05
N THR A 301 11.05 8.34 13.88
CA THR A 301 10.71 7.09 13.20
C THR A 301 11.15 5.86 13.98
N GLU A 302 10.52 4.73 13.69
CA GLU A 302 10.94 3.41 14.20
C GLU A 302 10.96 2.38 13.07
N LYS A 303 11.67 1.26 13.27
CA LYS A 303 11.73 0.20 12.25
C LYS A 303 10.37 -0.48 12.07
N SER A 304 9.87 -0.47 10.85
CA SER A 304 8.60 -1.12 10.47
C SER A 304 8.82 -2.45 9.77
N THR A 305 7.71 -3.15 9.52
CA THR A 305 7.65 -4.36 8.70
C THR A 305 7.62 -3.97 7.22
N ASP A 306 8.47 -4.57 6.39
CA ASP A 306 8.57 -4.22 4.96
C ASP A 306 7.25 -4.43 4.22
N THR A 307 6.51 -5.50 4.56
CA THR A 307 5.21 -5.80 3.95
C THR A 307 4.13 -4.76 4.24
N ASP A 308 4.32 -3.83 5.20
CA ASP A 308 3.37 -2.76 5.48
C ASP A 308 3.22 -1.79 4.29
N THR A 309 4.25 -1.69 3.45
CA THR A 309 4.28 -0.82 2.26
C THR A 309 3.84 -1.54 0.98
N TRP A 310 3.51 -2.83 1.08
CA TRP A 310 3.14 -3.63 -0.07
C TRP A 310 1.67 -3.44 -0.40
N THR A 311 1.37 -3.43 -1.69
CA THR A 311 0.02 -3.35 -2.23
C THR A 311 -0.54 -4.76 -2.38
N ILE A 312 -1.74 -5.02 -1.88
CA ILE A 312 -2.47 -6.26 -2.16
C ILE A 312 -3.33 -6.09 -3.41
N HIS A 313 -3.24 -7.04 -4.34
CA HIS A 313 -3.96 -6.99 -5.62
C HIS A 313 -5.10 -8.00 -5.68
N LYS A 314 -4.94 -9.12 -4.99
CA LYS A 314 -5.97 -10.15 -4.91
C LYS A 314 -5.86 -10.92 -3.61
N ASN A 315 -7.01 -11.22 -3.03
CA ASN A 315 -7.18 -12.22 -1.99
C ASN A 315 -8.19 -13.27 -2.48
N PHE A 316 -7.85 -14.55 -2.37
CA PHE A 316 -8.73 -15.66 -2.70
C PHE A 316 -8.74 -16.69 -1.56
N VAL A 317 -9.89 -16.92 -0.95
CA VAL A 317 -10.06 -17.93 0.10
C VAL A 317 -10.16 -19.33 -0.53
N LEU A 318 -9.26 -20.22 -0.14
CA LEU A 318 -9.28 -21.63 -0.55
C LEU A 318 -10.43 -22.35 0.16
N THR A 319 -11.40 -22.84 -0.60
CA THR A 319 -12.57 -23.56 -0.09
C THR A 319 -12.53 -25.02 -0.51
N SER A 320 -12.80 -25.92 0.44
CA SER A 320 -12.99 -27.35 0.18
C SER A 320 -14.42 -27.66 -0.26
N LYS A 321 -14.60 -28.63 -1.15
CA LYS A 321 -15.93 -29.09 -1.58
C LYS A 321 -16.65 -29.69 -0.37
N GLY A 322 -17.61 -28.96 0.18
CA GLY A 322 -18.37 -29.33 1.37
C GLY A 322 -18.71 -28.18 2.32
N SER A 323 -18.07 -27.01 2.16
CA SER A 323 -18.40 -25.78 2.89
C SER A 323 -19.29 -24.87 2.03
N SER A 324 -20.55 -25.25 1.85
CA SER A 324 -21.58 -24.34 1.32
C SER A 324 -22.38 -23.76 2.48
N ASN A 325 -21.77 -22.90 3.28
CA ASN A 325 -22.51 -21.88 4.02
C ASN A 325 -22.00 -20.53 3.54
N ALA A 326 -22.68 -20.03 2.51
CA ALA A 326 -22.69 -18.64 2.14
C ALA A 326 -23.52 -17.86 3.17
N ASP A 327 -23.06 -17.82 4.41
CA ASP A 327 -23.46 -16.77 5.34
C ASP A 327 -22.32 -15.77 5.35
N GLY A 328 -22.64 -14.54 4.96
CA GLY A 328 -21.73 -13.41 4.90
C GLY A 328 -21.11 -13.13 6.27
N CYS A 329 -20.05 -13.86 6.61
CA CYS A 329 -19.12 -13.43 7.63
C CYS A 329 -18.39 -12.24 7.02
N LYS A 330 -18.89 -11.03 7.28
CA LYS A 330 -18.07 -9.82 7.27
C LYS A 330 -16.98 -10.03 8.32
N LEU A 331 -15.95 -10.80 7.98
CA LEU A 331 -14.71 -10.84 8.73
C LEU A 331 -14.22 -9.41 8.75
N THR A 332 -14.16 -8.84 9.95
CA THR A 332 -13.65 -7.50 10.21
C THR A 332 -12.35 -7.31 9.44
N ARG A 333 -12.31 -6.26 8.62
CA ARG A 333 -11.21 -5.87 7.72
C ARG A 333 -9.80 -5.79 8.32
N ARG A 334 -9.59 -6.05 9.63
CA ARG A 334 -8.30 -5.99 10.35
C ARG A 334 -7.16 -6.84 9.76
N TYR A 335 -7.46 -7.73 8.82
CA TYR A 335 -6.51 -8.74 8.34
C TYR A 335 -5.84 -8.39 7.01
N SER A 336 -6.07 -7.17 6.50
CA SER A 336 -5.39 -6.64 5.32
C SER A 336 -4.19 -5.82 5.79
N ARG A 337 -3.14 -6.48 6.29
CA ARG A 337 -1.82 -5.85 6.53
C ARG A 337 -1.13 -5.54 5.20
N GLY A 338 -1.77 -4.70 4.41
CA GLY A 338 -1.19 -4.01 3.27
C GLY A 338 -1.49 -2.51 3.43
N ALA A 339 -0.83 -1.72 2.60
CA ALA A 339 -0.97 -0.27 2.49
C ALA A 339 -2.40 0.31 2.62
N ASP A 340 -3.42 -0.46 2.24
CA ASP A 340 -4.82 -0.05 2.13
C ASP A 340 -5.43 0.47 3.45
N GLU A 341 -4.94 0.06 4.62
CA GLU A 341 -5.43 0.57 5.91
C GLU A 341 -4.89 1.98 6.25
N PHE A 342 -3.75 2.39 5.69
CA PHE A 342 -3.07 3.65 6.03
C PHE A 342 -3.42 4.84 5.11
N HIS A 343 -4.25 4.63 4.09
CA HIS A 343 -4.83 5.73 3.30
C HIS A 343 -5.94 6.46 4.10
N THR A 344 -5.59 7.11 5.22
CA THR A 344 -6.52 7.97 5.95
C THR A 344 -5.97 9.39 6.18
N SER A 345 -6.52 10.32 5.40
CA SER A 345 -6.89 11.71 5.78
C SER A 345 -5.81 12.79 6.04
N GLY A 346 -4.52 12.53 5.86
CA GLY A 346 -3.48 13.53 6.13
C GLY A 346 -3.21 14.56 5.02
N TYR A 347 -3.50 14.24 3.76
CA TYR A 347 -3.33 15.16 2.63
C TYR A 347 -4.66 15.79 2.22
N ALA A 348 -4.58 17.00 1.66
CA ALA A 348 -5.68 17.63 0.93
C ALA A 348 -6.24 16.60 -0.05
N SER A 349 -7.44 16.09 0.23
CA SER A 349 -8.13 15.17 -0.67
C SER A 349 -8.29 15.83 -2.03
N SER A 350 -8.56 15.06 -3.09
CA SER A 350 -8.96 15.65 -4.39
C SER A 350 -10.02 16.76 -4.22
N HIS A 351 -10.92 16.63 -3.24
CA HIS A 351 -11.90 17.66 -2.88
C HIS A 351 -11.26 18.96 -2.35
N SER A 352 -10.22 18.89 -1.51
CA SER A 352 -9.52 20.05 -0.97
C SER A 352 -8.62 20.76 -1.99
N LEU A 353 -8.16 20.05 -3.04
CA LEU A 353 -7.40 20.66 -4.14
C LEU A 353 -8.32 21.30 -5.19
N LEU A 354 -9.43 20.64 -5.54
CA LEU A 354 -10.43 21.18 -6.49
C LEU A 354 -11.19 22.40 -5.95
N GLN A 355 -11.27 22.57 -4.63
CA GLN A 355 -11.88 23.77 -4.03
C GLN A 355 -10.93 24.98 -3.95
N LYS A 356 -9.61 24.76 -4.01
CA LYS A 356 -8.64 25.86 -4.01
C LYS A 356 -8.61 26.63 -5.33
N ASP A 357 -9.02 26.00 -6.43
CA ASP A 357 -9.07 26.67 -7.75
C ASP A 357 -10.40 27.41 -8.01
N ILE A 358 -11.35 27.40 -7.08
CA ILE A 358 -12.66 28.08 -7.22
C ILE A 358 -12.79 29.31 -6.28
N ALA A 359 -11.85 29.50 -5.34
CA ALA A 359 -11.91 30.59 -4.37
C ALA A 359 -10.79 31.61 -4.57
N GLU A 360 -10.87 32.41 -5.64
CA GLU A 360 -10.40 33.79 -5.70
C GLU A 360 -10.77 34.40 -7.06
N VAL A 361 -12.04 34.75 -7.23
CA VAL A 361 -12.41 35.88 -8.10
C VAL A 361 -12.74 37.01 -7.12
N PRO A 362 -11.95 38.11 -7.08
CA PRO A 362 -12.30 39.23 -6.24
C PRO A 362 -13.63 39.82 -6.72
N GLU A 363 -14.61 39.93 -5.82
CA GLU A 363 -15.78 40.77 -6.04
C GLU A 363 -15.31 42.18 -6.38
N VAL A 364 -15.70 42.66 -7.56
CA VAL A 364 -15.53 44.06 -7.94
C VAL A 364 -16.63 44.83 -7.22
N ASP A 365 -16.27 45.53 -6.15
CA ASP A 365 -17.19 46.43 -5.44
C ASP A 365 -17.73 47.50 -6.41
N GLU A 366 -19.06 47.57 -6.54
CA GLU A 366 -19.76 48.67 -7.18
C GLU A 366 -19.52 49.99 -6.40
N PRO A 367 -19.27 51.11 -7.09
CA PRO A 367 -19.02 52.38 -6.42
C PRO A 367 -20.31 52.95 -5.84
N THR A 368 -20.32 53.12 -4.52
CA THR A 368 -21.36 53.86 -3.80
C THR A 368 -21.27 55.34 -4.15
N HIS A 369 -22.35 55.85 -4.74
CA HIS A 369 -22.59 57.28 -4.97
C HIS A 369 -22.58 58.06 -3.64
N GLN A 370 -21.66 59.01 -3.49
CA GLN A 370 -21.81 60.14 -2.57
C GLN A 370 -21.69 61.47 -3.33
N PRO A 371 -22.50 62.49 -3.00
CA PRO A 371 -22.57 63.72 -3.77
C PRO A 371 -21.43 64.70 -3.42
N LEU A 372 -20.95 65.40 -4.44
CA LEU A 372 -19.90 66.42 -4.40
C LEU A 372 -20.27 67.61 -3.49
N PRO A 373 -19.33 68.15 -2.69
CA PRO A 373 -19.49 69.45 -2.07
C PRO A 373 -19.00 70.58 -3.00
N ASP A 374 -19.76 71.67 -2.94
CA ASP A 374 -19.71 72.89 -3.74
C ASP A 374 -18.38 73.65 -3.65
N THR A 375 -17.88 74.12 -4.80
CA THR A 375 -16.69 74.97 -4.92
C THR A 375 -17.07 76.45 -4.84
N ARG A 376 -16.79 77.14 -3.73
CA ARG A 376 -16.58 78.61 -3.68
C ARG A 376 -15.65 78.99 -2.53
N ASP A 377 -14.41 79.36 -2.85
CA ASP A 377 -13.93 80.75 -2.80
C ASP A 377 -12.40 80.85 -2.67
N TYR A 378 -11.84 81.64 -3.57
CA TYR A 378 -10.44 82.09 -3.65
C TYR A 378 -10.18 83.24 -2.66
N ASN A 379 -9.09 83.19 -1.87
CA ASN A 379 -8.08 84.26 -1.76
C ASN A 379 -6.98 84.00 -0.70
N LYS A 380 -5.73 83.82 -1.16
CA LYS A 380 -4.38 84.33 -0.72
C LYS A 380 -4.10 84.76 0.75
N PRO A 381 -2.81 84.90 1.17
CA PRO A 381 -1.57 84.14 0.85
C PRO A 381 -0.63 83.86 2.08
N ALA A 382 0.33 82.96 1.85
CA ALA A 382 1.70 82.81 2.40
C ALA A 382 2.13 83.37 3.78
N ALA A 383 2.68 82.48 4.63
CA ALA A 383 3.78 82.78 5.56
C ALA A 383 4.64 81.52 5.86
N LEU A 384 5.92 81.58 5.50
CA LEU A 384 7.06 80.85 6.11
C LEU A 384 7.50 81.64 7.39
N PRO A 385 8.51 81.22 8.20
CA PRO A 385 9.16 79.91 8.43
C PRO A 385 9.28 79.57 9.95
N SER A 386 9.83 78.40 10.31
CA SER A 386 10.96 78.32 11.27
C SER A 386 11.46 76.89 11.50
N ASN A 387 12.77 76.74 11.32
CA ASN A 387 13.59 75.64 11.80
C ASN A 387 13.70 75.67 13.32
N SER A 388 13.73 74.49 13.94
CA SER A 388 14.63 74.22 15.06
C SER A 388 14.89 72.72 15.19
N THR A 389 16.07 72.34 14.73
CA THR A 389 16.94 71.28 15.25
C THR A 389 16.94 71.26 16.79
N THR A 390 17.05 70.10 17.45
CA THR A 390 18.10 69.77 18.45
C THR A 390 17.97 68.28 18.85
N THR A 391 19.08 67.55 18.67
CA THR A 391 19.57 66.28 19.28
C THR A 391 18.66 65.07 19.39
#